data_AF-A0A2J4GAX1-F1
#
_entry.id   AF-A0A2J4GAX1-F1
#
_cell.length_a   1.000
_cell.length_b   1.000
_cell.length_c   1.000
_cell.angle_alpha   90.00
_cell.angle_beta   90.00
_cell.angle_gamma   90.00
#
_symmetry.space_group_name_H-M   'P 1'
#
loop_
_entity.id
_entity.type
_entity.pdbx_description
1 polymer ?
#
loop_
_entity_poly.entity_id
_entity_poly.type
_entity_poly.pdbx_seq_one_letter_code
_entity_poly.pdbx_strand_id
1 'polypeptide(L)'
;MSSGSSWARMSGRRSRGLSPCGSAGRTSPSRCRTPTSWALCCCSRSSTSRRGSGGLRRSWPSWSSSKKYFLTSGYRVVGKLTRLDALLLALPWLLFAVPFQLMRGRMVEAMSVVAALLAACVLATGRVRVDLKGSLWPAYTLGGAAALYASFLAGGLFAKATGMWWQVEAVYSSVKPGLLQLLGLLVLGVAEEVYWRGYVQGYVVVRVLGKRWWLSVVPYSLVHLVSGMSLLVLAAVPVGLVLGFVAEKAGVAASGLGHALWLYAVLYALPVPAVIG
;
A
#
# COMPACT_ATOMS: atom_id res chain seq x y z
N MET A 1 4.81 66.19 -1.10
CA MET A 1 5.70 65.58 -0.09
C MET A 1 6.08 64.19 -0.63
N SER A 2 7.06 64.08 -1.54
CA SER A 2 8.49 63.85 -1.27
C SER A 2 8.72 62.56 -0.44
N SER A 3 9.54 61.57 -0.81
CA SER A 3 10.53 61.42 -1.88
C SER A 3 11.30 60.10 -1.65
N GLY A 4 11.63 59.37 -2.74
CA GLY A 4 12.88 58.60 -2.91
C GLY A 4 13.02 57.25 -2.15
N SER A 5 13.75 56.24 -2.60
CA SER A 5 14.62 55.99 -3.78
C SER A 5 15.09 54.52 -3.64
N SER A 6 14.87 53.64 -4.62
CA SER A 6 15.80 53.27 -5.70
C SER A 6 17.20 52.85 -5.24
N TRP A 7 17.55 51.57 -5.47
CA TRP A 7 18.92 51.15 -5.79
C TRP A 7 18.88 50.15 -6.96
N ALA A 8 19.44 50.60 -8.07
CA ALA A 8 19.75 49.88 -9.31
C ALA A 8 21.04 49.04 -9.11
N ARG A 9 21.15 47.81 -9.62
CA ARG A 9 21.51 47.35 -10.99
C ARG A 9 22.99 47.57 -11.38
N MET A 10 23.49 46.58 -12.13
CA MET A 10 24.71 46.50 -13.00
C MET A 10 25.88 45.79 -12.33
N SER A 11 26.69 44.95 -13.00
CA SER A 11 26.85 44.44 -14.39
C SER A 11 27.98 43.40 -14.29
N GLY A 12 28.05 42.26 -14.98
CA GLY A 12 28.15 42.09 -16.43
C GLY A 12 29.60 41.82 -16.87
N ARG A 13 29.87 40.68 -17.53
CA ARG A 13 30.84 40.44 -18.65
C ARG A 13 30.91 38.93 -18.94
N ARG A 14 30.55 38.47 -20.15
CA ARG A 14 31.34 38.33 -21.42
C ARG A 14 32.42 37.23 -21.32
N SER A 15 32.73 36.39 -22.29
CA SER A 15 32.22 35.95 -23.61
C SER A 15 33.35 35.15 -24.29
N ARG A 16 33.04 34.28 -25.26
CA ARG A 16 33.90 33.67 -26.33
C ARG A 16 34.57 32.32 -25.96
N GLY A 17 34.73 31.33 -26.84
CA GLY A 17 34.58 31.24 -28.31
C GLY A 17 34.36 29.78 -28.79
N LEU A 18 33.83 29.59 -30.01
CA LEU A 18 34.51 29.05 -31.23
C LEU A 18 34.92 27.56 -31.09
N SER A 19 34.66 26.59 -31.98
CA SER A 19 34.25 26.53 -33.39
C SER A 19 33.95 25.04 -33.77
N PRO A 20 33.52 24.72 -35.02
CA PRO A 20 32.87 23.45 -35.41
C PRO A 20 33.75 22.47 -36.22
N CYS A 21 33.32 21.19 -36.30
CA CYS A 21 33.59 20.15 -37.32
C CYS A 21 32.96 18.84 -36.79
N GLY A 22 32.29 17.94 -37.52
CA GLY A 22 32.07 17.77 -38.94
C GLY A 22 31.02 16.67 -39.18
N SER A 23 30.67 16.54 -40.45
CA SER A 23 29.68 15.67 -41.10
C SER A 23 29.85 14.16 -40.90
N ALA A 24 28.72 13.43 -40.95
CA ALA A 24 28.39 12.38 -41.94
C ALA A 24 27.66 11.16 -41.31
N GLY A 25 26.59 10.70 -41.97
CA GLY A 25 26.02 9.37 -41.71
C GLY A 25 24.49 9.29 -41.79
N ARG A 26 23.95 9.32 -43.01
CA ARG A 26 22.58 8.91 -43.32
C ARG A 26 22.45 7.39 -43.15
N THR A 27 21.33 6.92 -42.60
CA THR A 27 20.47 5.88 -43.22
C THR A 27 19.12 5.83 -42.50
N SER A 28 18.05 6.02 -43.26
CA SER A 28 16.64 5.94 -42.84
C SER A 28 16.20 4.49 -42.53
N PRO A 29 15.22 4.28 -41.64
CA PRO A 29 14.52 3.00 -41.53
C PRO A 29 13.31 2.95 -42.47
N SER A 30 13.33 2.03 -43.42
CA SER A 30 12.15 1.67 -44.23
C SER A 30 11.18 0.82 -43.42
N ARG A 31 9.93 1.28 -43.38
CA ARG A 31 8.74 0.54 -42.96
C ARG A 31 8.58 -0.74 -43.79
N CYS A 32 8.31 -1.86 -43.14
CA CYS A 32 7.63 -3.00 -43.77
C CYS A 32 6.47 -3.47 -42.88
N ARG A 33 5.36 -3.72 -43.58
CA ARG A 33 4.04 -4.05 -43.09
C ARG A 33 3.95 -5.51 -42.61
N THR A 34 2.91 -5.77 -41.84
CA THR A 34 2.27 -7.06 -41.54
C THR A 34 2.37 -8.11 -42.66
N PRO A 35 2.30 -9.41 -42.31
CA PRO A 35 1.00 -10.07 -42.45
C PRO A 35 0.66 -11.12 -41.37
N THR A 36 -0.60 -11.47 -41.47
CA THR A 36 -1.49 -12.43 -40.85
C THR A 36 -1.00 -13.89 -40.77
N SER A 37 -1.57 -14.58 -39.77
CA SER A 37 -2.19 -15.92 -39.84
C SER A 37 -1.35 -17.19 -40.10
N TRP A 38 -1.55 -18.14 -39.16
CA TRP A 38 -1.78 -19.58 -39.35
C TRP A 38 -0.66 -20.40 -40.02
N ALA A 39 -0.12 -21.39 -39.28
CA ALA A 39 -0.35 -22.80 -39.57
C ALA A 39 0.56 -23.70 -38.72
N LEU A 40 -0.08 -24.60 -37.98
CA LEU A 40 0.45 -25.88 -37.56
C LEU A 40 0.77 -26.72 -38.81
N CYS A 41 1.96 -27.29 -38.87
CA CYS A 41 2.22 -28.57 -39.54
C CYS A 41 3.52 -29.15 -38.94
N CYS A 42 3.43 -30.12 -38.05
CA CYS A 42 3.32 -31.55 -38.30
C CYS A 42 4.55 -32.20 -38.94
N CYS A 43 4.89 -33.36 -38.34
CA CYS A 43 5.71 -34.44 -38.85
C CYS A 43 7.23 -34.21 -38.92
N SER A 44 8.06 -35.23 -38.76
CA SER A 44 8.02 -36.57 -38.17
C SER A 44 9.39 -37.15 -38.53
N ARG A 45 9.82 -38.21 -37.82
CA ARG A 45 10.84 -39.17 -38.24
C ARG A 45 12.28 -38.64 -38.35
N SER A 46 13.31 -39.44 -38.18
CA SER A 46 13.58 -40.70 -37.49
C SER A 46 15.06 -40.94 -37.76
N SER A 47 15.80 -41.42 -36.76
CA SER A 47 16.99 -42.28 -36.86
C SER A 47 18.03 -42.00 -37.96
N THR A 48 19.28 -41.73 -37.58
CA THR A 48 20.39 -42.70 -37.67
C THR A 48 21.74 -42.07 -37.31
N SER A 49 22.45 -42.78 -36.41
CA SER A 49 23.89 -43.11 -36.46
C SER A 49 24.83 -42.19 -37.27
N ARG A 50 25.84 -41.62 -36.59
CA ARG A 50 27.26 -41.86 -36.92
C ARG A 50 28.22 -41.33 -35.85
N ARG A 51 29.25 -42.14 -35.58
CA ARG A 51 30.46 -41.83 -34.81
C ARG A 51 31.19 -40.64 -35.45
N GLY A 52 31.76 -39.78 -34.60
CA GLY A 52 32.66 -38.71 -35.00
C GLY A 52 33.32 -38.08 -33.78
N SER A 53 34.50 -38.57 -33.44
CA SER A 53 35.46 -37.95 -32.54
C SER A 53 35.75 -36.51 -32.97
N GLY A 54 35.50 -35.55 -32.07
CA GLY A 54 35.83 -34.15 -32.27
C GLY A 54 35.69 -33.40 -30.96
N GLY A 55 36.83 -33.07 -30.36
CA GLY A 55 36.90 -32.28 -29.14
C GLY A 55 36.17 -30.94 -29.31
N LEU A 56 35.11 -30.77 -28.55
CA LEU A 56 34.44 -29.49 -28.34
C LEU A 56 34.31 -29.33 -26.82
N ARG A 57 35.26 -28.59 -26.24
CA ARG A 57 35.08 -27.94 -24.94
C ARG A 57 33.83 -27.07 -25.04
N ARG A 58 32.68 -27.63 -24.66
CA ARG A 58 31.48 -26.84 -24.37
C ARG A 58 31.75 -26.12 -23.05
N SER A 59 32.21 -24.88 -23.15
CA SER A 59 32.05 -23.90 -22.09
C SER A 59 30.55 -23.75 -21.84
N TRP A 60 30.08 -24.41 -20.79
CA TRP A 60 28.79 -24.09 -20.19
C TRP A 60 28.81 -22.60 -19.84
N PRO A 61 27.75 -21.84 -20.15
CA PRO A 61 27.56 -20.55 -19.52
C PRO A 61 27.51 -20.84 -18.01
N SER A 62 28.49 -20.34 -17.27
CA SER A 62 28.43 -20.35 -15.82
C SER A 62 27.17 -19.57 -15.47
N TRP A 63 26.13 -20.31 -15.11
CA TRP A 63 24.87 -19.76 -14.64
C TRP A 63 25.19 -19.11 -13.31
N SER A 64 25.60 -17.84 -13.39
CA SER A 64 25.97 -17.04 -12.23
C SER A 64 24.75 -17.04 -11.32
N SER A 65 24.94 -17.66 -10.18
CA SER A 65 23.91 -17.82 -9.16
C SER A 65 23.55 -16.45 -8.60
N SER A 66 22.65 -15.75 -9.29
CA SER A 66 21.87 -14.64 -8.73
C SER A 66 20.73 -15.21 -7.87
N LYS A 67 21.07 -16.17 -6.99
CA LYS A 67 20.26 -16.56 -5.83
C LYS A 67 20.81 -15.84 -4.62
N LYS A 68 20.53 -14.54 -4.52
CA LYS A 68 20.83 -13.74 -3.33
C LYS A 68 19.65 -12.89 -2.85
N TYR A 69 18.41 -13.29 -3.09
CA TYR A 69 17.27 -12.69 -2.40
C TYR A 69 16.16 -13.71 -2.22
N PHE A 70 16.34 -14.69 -1.35
CA PHE A 70 15.21 -15.26 -0.61
C PHE A 70 15.71 -16.10 0.57
N LEU A 71 15.16 -15.78 1.74
CA LEU A 71 15.16 -16.56 2.98
C LEU A 71 16.47 -16.55 3.81
N THR A 72 16.58 -15.55 4.69
CA THR A 72 16.75 -15.83 6.11
C THR A 72 15.84 -14.92 6.93
N SER A 73 14.87 -15.54 7.60
CA SER A 73 14.19 -15.00 8.78
C SER A 73 15.25 -14.81 9.87
N GLY A 74 15.80 -13.60 9.94
CA GLY A 74 16.78 -13.20 10.94
C GLY A 74 16.55 -11.74 11.31
N TYR A 75 15.45 -11.46 12.02
CA TYR A 75 15.18 -10.11 12.51
C TYR A 75 16.30 -9.64 13.44
N ARG A 76 17.18 -8.78 12.94
CA ARG A 76 17.87 -7.81 13.79
C ARG A 76 18.37 -6.61 12.99
N VAL A 77 17.59 -5.53 13.02
CA VAL A 77 18.17 -4.18 13.05
C VAL A 77 17.50 -3.42 14.19
N VAL A 78 18.02 -3.58 15.40
CA VAL A 78 17.56 -2.83 16.59
C VAL A 78 18.00 -1.38 16.46
N GLY A 79 17.17 -0.58 15.80
CA GLY A 79 17.29 0.87 15.79
C GLY A 79 16.76 1.46 17.10
N LYS A 80 17.14 2.69 17.41
CA LYS A 80 16.48 3.47 18.47
C LYS A 80 15.32 4.23 17.85
N LEU A 81 14.16 4.21 18.52
CA LEU A 81 13.07 5.13 18.17
C LEU A 81 13.57 6.56 18.36
N THR A 82 13.43 7.36 17.30
CA THR A 82 13.76 8.78 17.33
C THR A 82 12.60 9.56 17.97
N ARG A 83 12.86 10.81 18.37
CA ARG A 83 11.78 11.73 18.81
C ARG A 83 10.71 11.90 17.74
N LEU A 84 11.12 11.95 16.47
CA LEU A 84 10.21 12.00 15.34
C LEU A 84 9.30 10.75 15.30
N ASP A 85 9.84 9.56 15.58
CA ASP A 85 9.03 8.34 15.58
C ASP A 85 7.99 8.33 16.70
N ALA A 86 8.36 8.82 17.88
CA ALA A 86 7.44 8.99 19.01
C ALA A 86 6.32 9.99 18.68
N LEU A 87 6.65 11.12 18.04
CA LEU A 87 5.65 12.10 17.59
C LEU A 87 4.71 11.50 16.54
N LEU A 88 5.24 10.78 15.55
CA LEU A 88 4.43 10.12 14.53
C LEU A 88 3.51 9.05 15.12
N LEU A 89 3.97 8.28 16.12
CA LEU A 89 3.14 7.28 16.82
C LEU A 89 2.05 7.92 17.69
N ALA A 90 2.30 9.11 18.24
CA ALA A 90 1.31 9.85 19.02
C ALA A 90 0.27 10.55 18.13
N LEU A 91 0.63 10.91 16.90
CA LEU A 91 -0.19 11.73 16.00
C LEU A 91 -1.61 11.16 15.74
N PRO A 92 -1.81 9.85 15.49
CA PRO A 92 -3.16 9.29 15.33
C PRO A 92 -4.07 9.53 16.53
N TRP A 93 -3.56 9.51 17.75
CA TRP A 93 -4.36 9.74 18.96
C TRP A 93 -5.01 11.12 18.98
N LEU A 94 -4.30 12.12 18.46
CA LEU A 94 -4.80 13.48 18.34
C LEU A 94 -5.72 13.63 17.12
N LEU A 95 -5.28 13.12 15.96
CA LEU A 95 -6.01 13.32 14.71
C LEU A 95 -7.32 12.53 14.65
N PHE A 96 -7.40 11.34 15.27
CA PHE A 96 -8.61 10.53 15.28
C PHE A 96 -9.74 11.16 16.11
N ALA A 97 -9.45 12.13 16.97
CA ALA A 97 -10.49 12.91 17.65
C ALA A 97 -11.34 13.70 16.65
N VAL A 98 -10.78 14.11 15.50
CA VAL A 98 -11.52 14.85 14.46
C VAL A 98 -12.68 14.01 13.89
N PRO A 99 -12.45 12.86 13.23
CA PRO A 99 -13.54 12.06 12.66
C PRO A 99 -14.48 11.49 13.74
N PHE A 100 -13.95 11.06 14.89
CA PHE A 100 -14.78 10.37 15.90
C PHE A 100 -15.51 11.29 16.88
N GLN A 101 -15.03 12.50 17.13
CA GLN A 101 -15.65 13.40 18.11
C GLN A 101 -16.20 14.68 17.47
N LEU A 102 -15.44 15.32 16.60
CA LEU A 102 -15.79 16.64 16.04
C LEU A 102 -16.65 16.54 14.78
N MET A 103 -16.40 15.56 13.92
CA MET A 103 -16.98 15.44 12.58
C MET A 103 -17.71 14.12 12.35
N ARG A 104 -18.43 13.62 13.38
CA ARG A 104 -19.16 12.35 13.31
C ARG A 104 -20.12 12.26 12.11
N GLY A 105 -20.80 13.36 11.76
CA GLY A 105 -21.72 13.40 10.60
C GLY A 105 -21.05 13.44 9.21
N ARG A 106 -19.71 13.51 9.16
CA ARG A 106 -18.85 13.50 7.97
C ARG A 106 -17.64 12.60 8.21
N MET A 107 -17.89 11.46 8.84
CA MET A 107 -16.85 10.58 9.38
C MET A 107 -15.93 10.07 8.28
N VAL A 108 -16.48 9.61 7.15
CA VAL A 108 -15.70 9.08 6.02
C VAL A 108 -14.79 10.16 5.42
N GLU A 109 -15.30 11.37 5.21
CA GLU A 109 -14.49 12.47 4.68
C GLU A 109 -13.37 12.85 5.64
N ALA A 110 -13.71 13.07 6.91
CA ALA A 110 -12.72 13.43 7.93
C ALA A 110 -11.66 12.35 8.11
N MET A 111 -12.06 11.07 8.12
CA MET A 111 -11.13 9.95 8.25
C MET A 111 -10.23 9.80 7.02
N SER A 112 -10.78 9.99 5.81
CA SER A 112 -9.98 9.95 4.57
C SER A 112 -8.88 11.03 4.56
N VAL A 113 -9.18 12.24 5.04
CA VAL A 113 -8.22 13.34 5.15
C VAL A 113 -7.16 13.02 6.21
N VAL A 114 -7.58 12.56 7.38
CA VAL A 114 -6.65 12.18 8.46
C VAL A 114 -5.72 11.05 8.01
N ALA A 115 -6.25 10.01 7.37
CA ALA A 115 -5.45 8.90 6.83
C ALA A 115 -4.45 9.38 5.78
N ALA A 116 -4.88 10.23 4.84
CA ALA A 116 -3.99 10.83 3.84
C ALA A 116 -2.88 11.68 4.46
N LEU A 117 -3.19 12.48 5.48
CA LEU A 117 -2.20 13.28 6.22
C LEU A 117 -1.19 12.39 6.95
N LEU A 118 -1.66 11.36 7.66
CA LEU A 118 -0.78 10.39 8.33
C LEU A 118 0.14 9.68 7.34
N ALA A 119 -0.40 9.22 6.20
CA ALA A 119 0.37 8.61 5.12
C ALA A 119 1.41 9.58 4.56
N ALA A 120 1.04 10.82 4.26
CA ALA A 120 1.95 11.84 3.74
C ALA A 120 3.10 12.12 4.73
N CYS A 121 2.79 12.28 6.02
CA CYS A 121 3.79 12.50 7.07
C CYS A 121 4.82 11.36 7.12
N VAL A 122 4.38 10.09 7.08
CA VAL A 122 5.32 8.96 7.14
C VAL A 122 6.07 8.73 5.83
N LEU A 123 5.45 9.00 4.68
CA LEU A 123 6.12 8.94 3.38
C LEU A 123 7.23 10.00 3.26
N ALA A 124 6.98 11.22 3.76
CA ALA A 124 7.97 12.30 3.77
C ALA A 124 9.26 11.94 4.55
N THR A 125 9.20 10.97 5.47
CA THR A 125 10.39 10.48 6.18
C THR A 125 11.27 9.51 5.39
N GLY A 126 10.77 8.95 4.27
CA GLY A 126 11.45 7.91 3.50
C GLY A 126 11.55 6.55 4.21
N ARG A 127 10.88 6.36 5.35
CA ARG A 127 10.94 5.12 6.16
C ARG A 127 10.00 4.03 5.68
N VAL A 128 8.97 4.42 4.93
CA VAL A 128 7.90 3.55 4.44
C VAL A 128 8.18 3.11 3.00
N ARG A 129 7.83 1.87 2.70
CA ARG A 129 7.78 1.35 1.32
C ARG A 129 6.36 0.91 1.04
N VAL A 130 5.81 1.41 -0.07
CA VAL A 130 4.52 0.96 -0.59
C VAL A 130 4.83 0.00 -1.72
N ASP A 131 4.63 -1.28 -1.46
CA ASP A 131 5.04 -2.35 -2.35
C ASP A 131 3.92 -3.34 -2.63
N LEU A 132 4.11 -4.11 -3.70
CA LEU A 132 3.28 -5.23 -4.11
C LEU A 132 4.22 -6.43 -4.27
N LYS A 133 3.90 -7.56 -3.65
CA LYS A 133 4.76 -8.74 -3.58
C LYS A 133 4.08 -9.97 -4.15
N GLY A 134 4.82 -10.70 -4.99
CA GLY A 134 4.39 -11.98 -5.55
C GLY A 134 3.26 -11.85 -6.59
N SER A 135 3.01 -12.92 -7.35
CA SER A 135 1.92 -12.97 -8.33
C SER A 135 0.55 -13.22 -7.70
N LEU A 136 0.50 -13.76 -6.48
CA LEU A 136 -0.72 -14.08 -5.75
C LEU A 136 -1.31 -12.90 -4.98
N TRP A 137 -0.78 -11.68 -5.15
CA TRP A 137 -1.31 -10.49 -4.49
C TRP A 137 -2.82 -10.28 -4.69
N PRO A 138 -3.45 -10.58 -5.86
CA PRO A 138 -4.89 -10.39 -6.01
C PRO A 138 -5.67 -11.36 -5.11
N ALA A 139 -5.21 -12.61 -4.99
CA ALA A 139 -5.85 -13.62 -4.16
C ALA A 139 -5.79 -13.25 -2.68
N TYR A 140 -4.64 -12.76 -2.19
CA TYR A 140 -4.53 -12.25 -0.82
C TYR A 140 -5.41 -11.02 -0.57
N THR A 141 -5.50 -10.12 -1.55
CA THR A 141 -6.34 -8.92 -1.50
C THR A 141 -7.82 -9.27 -1.37
N LEU A 142 -8.32 -10.12 -2.26
CA LEU A 142 -9.73 -10.55 -2.28
C LEU A 142 -10.05 -11.44 -1.07
N GLY A 143 -9.18 -12.39 -0.75
CA GLY A 143 -9.34 -13.28 0.40
C GLY A 143 -9.34 -12.52 1.73
N GLY A 144 -8.46 -11.50 1.87
CA GLY A 144 -8.44 -10.62 3.03
C GLY A 144 -9.73 -9.82 3.17
N ALA A 145 -10.21 -9.21 2.08
CA ALA A 145 -11.47 -8.46 2.10
C ALA A 145 -12.67 -9.34 2.47
N ALA A 146 -12.75 -10.56 1.91
CA ALA A 146 -13.79 -11.53 2.24
C ALA A 146 -13.72 -12.00 3.71
N ALA A 147 -12.51 -12.27 4.22
CA ALA A 147 -12.30 -12.68 5.61
C ALA A 147 -12.71 -11.57 6.60
N LEU A 148 -12.40 -10.32 6.29
CA LEU A 148 -12.85 -9.17 7.08
C LEU A 148 -14.36 -9.02 7.06
N TYR A 149 -14.98 -9.15 5.89
CA TYR A 149 -16.42 -9.08 5.76
C TYR A 149 -17.12 -10.14 6.62
N ALA A 150 -16.66 -11.40 6.55
CA ALA A 150 -17.15 -12.48 7.40
C ALA A 150 -16.93 -12.20 8.90
N SER A 151 -15.78 -11.63 9.27
CA SER A 151 -15.49 -11.22 10.65
C SER A 151 -16.45 -10.15 11.16
N PHE A 152 -16.86 -9.22 10.29
CA PHE A 152 -17.81 -8.17 10.63
C PHE A 152 -19.26 -8.67 10.74
N LEU A 153 -19.64 -9.69 9.96
CA LEU A 153 -20.91 -10.40 10.18
C LEU A 153 -20.92 -11.08 11.55
N ALA A 154 -19.86 -11.81 11.89
CA ALA A 154 -19.72 -12.45 13.20
C ALA A 154 -19.71 -11.41 14.34
N GLY A 155 -18.99 -10.31 14.17
CA GLY A 155 -18.96 -9.19 15.10
C GLY A 155 -20.33 -8.53 15.27
N GLY A 156 -21.12 -8.41 14.20
CA GLY A 156 -22.49 -7.90 14.25
C GLY A 156 -23.42 -8.82 15.05
N LEU A 157 -23.36 -10.14 14.83
CA LEU A 157 -24.10 -11.12 15.63
C LEU A 157 -23.70 -11.06 17.11
N PHE A 158 -22.40 -10.94 17.38
CA PHE A 158 -21.89 -10.74 18.74
C PHE A 158 -22.41 -9.45 19.37
N ALA A 159 -22.44 -8.34 18.64
CA ALA A 159 -22.97 -7.06 19.12
C ALA A 159 -24.45 -7.15 19.49
N LYS A 160 -25.26 -7.91 18.72
CA LYS A 160 -26.66 -8.19 19.08
C LYS A 160 -26.76 -9.01 20.35
N ALA A 161 -26.02 -10.12 20.42
CA ALA A 161 -26.04 -11.03 21.56
C ALA A 161 -25.64 -10.36 22.89
N THR A 162 -24.83 -9.30 22.82
CA THR A 162 -24.29 -8.58 23.99
C THR A 162 -24.97 -7.22 24.25
N GLY A 163 -25.99 -6.84 23.46
CA GLY A 163 -26.68 -5.55 23.61
C GLY A 163 -25.85 -4.34 23.16
N MET A 164 -24.76 -4.53 22.41
CA MET A 164 -23.89 -3.47 21.89
C MET A 164 -24.28 -2.99 20.47
N TRP A 165 -25.43 -3.43 19.95
CA TRP A 165 -25.87 -3.15 18.58
C TRP A 165 -25.94 -1.65 18.24
N TRP A 166 -26.31 -0.81 19.21
CA TRP A 166 -26.35 0.64 19.04
C TRP A 166 -25.00 1.25 18.58
N GLN A 167 -23.86 0.63 18.94
CA GLN A 167 -22.54 1.08 18.46
C GLN A 167 -22.35 0.78 16.97
N VAL A 168 -22.91 -0.34 16.48
CA VAL A 168 -22.94 -0.65 15.05
C VAL A 168 -23.79 0.39 14.33
N GLU A 169 -25.01 0.63 14.81
CA GLU A 169 -25.91 1.62 14.20
C GLU A 169 -25.31 3.03 14.17
N ALA A 170 -24.60 3.45 15.23
CA ALA A 170 -23.92 4.73 15.30
C ALA A 170 -22.86 4.90 14.19
N VAL A 171 -22.11 3.85 13.87
CA VAL A 171 -21.09 3.87 12.81
C VAL A 171 -21.76 3.89 11.45
N TYR A 172 -22.74 3.02 11.22
CA TYR A 172 -23.40 2.90 9.93
C TYR A 172 -24.24 4.12 9.56
N SER A 173 -24.92 4.74 10.52
CA SER A 173 -25.70 5.97 10.30
C SER A 173 -24.82 7.19 9.98
N SER A 174 -23.52 7.14 10.28
CA SER A 174 -22.57 8.21 9.94
C SER A 174 -22.13 8.21 8.47
N VAL A 175 -22.41 7.11 7.75
CA VAL A 175 -22.02 6.95 6.34
C VAL A 175 -23.16 7.44 5.45
N LYS A 176 -22.87 8.41 4.59
CA LYS A 176 -23.81 8.93 3.60
C LYS A 176 -23.43 8.45 2.20
N PRO A 177 -24.38 7.96 1.39
CA PRO A 177 -24.09 7.56 0.03
C PRO A 177 -23.72 8.78 -0.83
N GLY A 178 -22.61 8.71 -1.55
CA GLY A 178 -22.21 9.73 -2.50
C GLY A 178 -20.85 9.48 -3.15
N LEU A 179 -20.60 10.12 -4.28
CA LEU A 179 -19.35 9.96 -5.04
C LEU A 179 -18.12 10.37 -4.22
N LEU A 180 -18.23 11.44 -3.44
CA LEU A 180 -17.13 11.91 -2.59
C LEU A 180 -16.77 10.86 -1.53
N GLN A 181 -17.76 10.21 -0.92
CA GLN A 181 -17.57 9.17 0.06
C GLN A 181 -16.99 7.91 -0.58
N LEU A 182 -17.44 7.53 -1.77
CA LEU A 182 -16.85 6.42 -2.52
C LEU A 182 -15.36 6.66 -2.77
N LEU A 183 -14.98 7.83 -3.31
CA LEU A 183 -13.57 8.17 -3.50
C LEU A 183 -12.81 8.24 -2.16
N GLY A 184 -13.47 8.77 -1.13
CA GLY A 184 -12.96 8.84 0.24
C GLY A 184 -12.63 7.47 0.83
N LEU A 185 -13.43 6.43 0.56
CA LEU A 185 -13.15 5.06 1.03
C LEU A 185 -11.91 4.44 0.37
N LEU A 186 -11.68 4.71 -0.92
CA LEU A 186 -10.45 4.27 -1.59
C LEU A 186 -9.22 4.94 -0.97
N VAL A 187 -9.28 6.27 -0.80
CA VAL A 187 -8.20 7.03 -0.17
C VAL A 187 -7.98 6.55 1.26
N LEU A 188 -9.05 6.38 2.03
CA LEU A 188 -9.02 5.87 3.40
C LEU A 188 -8.33 4.52 3.46
N GLY A 189 -8.83 3.52 2.73
CA GLY A 189 -8.28 2.16 2.76
C GLY A 189 -6.80 2.10 2.36
N VAL A 190 -6.40 2.84 1.32
CA VAL A 190 -4.99 2.84 0.89
C VAL A 190 -4.10 3.63 1.84
N ALA A 191 -4.46 4.86 2.18
CA ALA A 191 -3.62 5.74 2.99
C ALA A 191 -3.48 5.25 4.44
N GLU A 192 -4.55 4.72 5.02
CA GLU A 192 -4.52 4.14 6.36
C GLU A 192 -3.53 2.97 6.43
N GLU A 193 -3.50 2.11 5.40
CA GLU A 193 -2.57 0.99 5.34
C GLU A 193 -1.12 1.41 5.10
N VAL A 194 -0.87 2.53 4.39
CA VAL A 194 0.48 3.12 4.30
C VAL A 194 1.01 3.47 5.70
N TYR A 195 0.17 4.06 6.55
CA TYR A 195 0.55 4.37 7.92
C TYR A 195 0.68 3.09 8.79
N TRP A 196 -0.37 2.27 8.88
CA TRP A 196 -0.34 1.14 9.81
C TRP A 196 0.53 -0.03 9.36
N ARG A 197 0.48 -0.41 8.08
CA ARG A 197 1.27 -1.55 7.58
C ARG A 197 2.65 -1.13 7.12
N GLY A 198 2.73 0.00 6.43
CA GLY A 198 3.99 0.54 5.97
C GLY A 198 4.86 1.03 7.13
N TYR A 199 4.35 1.97 7.92
CA TYR A 199 5.12 2.59 8.99
C TYR A 199 5.08 1.79 10.32
N VAL A 200 3.91 1.62 10.93
CA VAL A 200 3.85 1.01 12.28
C VAL A 200 4.28 -0.46 12.26
N GLN A 201 3.70 -1.27 11.39
CA GLN A 201 4.07 -2.69 11.26
C GLN A 201 5.46 -2.85 10.65
N GLY A 202 5.64 -2.41 9.39
CA GLY A 202 6.84 -2.69 8.61
C GLY A 202 8.10 -2.01 9.13
N TYR A 203 8.00 -0.74 9.56
CA TYR A 203 9.15 0.01 10.09
C TYR A 203 9.27 -0.10 11.60
N VAL A 204 8.28 0.32 12.40
CA VAL A 204 8.43 0.39 13.86
C VAL A 204 8.53 -1.01 14.48
N VAL A 205 7.52 -1.86 14.29
CA VAL A 205 7.43 -3.17 14.96
C VAL A 205 8.46 -4.15 14.40
N VAL A 206 8.49 -4.29 13.08
CA VAL A 206 9.28 -5.33 12.41
C VAL A 206 10.75 -4.92 12.26
N ARG A 207 11.02 -3.72 11.73
CA ARG A 207 12.40 -3.27 11.48
C ARG A 207 13.06 -2.78 12.76
N VAL A 208 12.52 -1.79 13.44
CA VAL A 208 13.16 -1.11 14.60
C VAL A 208 13.12 -1.97 15.86
N LEU A 209 11.95 -2.48 16.24
CA LEU A 209 11.80 -3.27 17.48
C LEU A 209 12.19 -4.75 17.30
N GLY A 210 12.33 -5.22 16.05
CA GLY A 210 12.68 -6.62 15.76
C GLY A 210 11.62 -7.61 16.22
N LYS A 211 10.35 -7.20 16.28
CA LYS A 211 9.24 -8.02 16.76
C LYS A 211 8.41 -8.57 15.60
N ARG A 212 7.53 -9.54 15.91
CA ARG A 212 6.62 -10.13 14.93
C ARG A 212 5.57 -9.10 14.51
N TRP A 213 5.22 -9.09 13.22
CA TRP A 213 4.31 -8.12 12.62
C TRP A 213 2.95 -8.00 13.33
N TRP A 214 2.42 -9.10 13.87
CA TRP A 214 1.11 -9.14 14.52
C TRP A 214 1.06 -8.33 15.82
N LEU A 215 2.20 -7.94 16.41
CA LEU A 215 2.20 -7.00 17.52
C LEU A 215 1.77 -5.57 17.11
N SER A 216 1.79 -5.25 15.82
CA SER A 216 1.25 -3.96 15.32
C SER A 216 -0.26 -3.83 15.48
N VAL A 217 -0.97 -4.93 15.75
CA VAL A 217 -2.41 -4.94 16.03
C VAL A 217 -2.71 -4.18 17.33
N VAL A 218 -1.83 -4.25 18.33
CA VAL A 218 -2.05 -3.58 19.62
C VAL A 218 -2.22 -2.06 19.47
N PRO A 219 -1.24 -1.31 18.91
CA PRO A 219 -1.44 0.13 18.71
C PRO A 219 -2.56 0.45 17.72
N TYR A 220 -2.79 -0.40 16.71
CA TYR A 220 -3.90 -0.24 15.76
C TYR A 220 -5.27 -0.33 16.42
N SER A 221 -5.48 -1.29 17.32
CA SER A 221 -6.74 -1.42 18.06
C SER A 221 -6.90 -0.35 19.12
N LEU A 222 -5.83 -0.02 19.86
CA LEU A 222 -5.90 0.92 20.98
C LEU A 222 -6.22 2.35 20.55
N VAL A 223 -5.77 2.81 19.38
CA VAL A 223 -6.09 4.17 18.89
C VAL A 223 -7.62 4.39 18.78
N HIS A 224 -8.40 3.32 18.58
CA HIS A 224 -9.85 3.39 18.48
C HIS A 224 -10.52 3.67 19.83
N LEU A 225 -9.80 3.63 20.95
CA LEU A 225 -10.32 4.12 22.24
C LEU A 225 -10.77 5.59 22.16
N VAL A 226 -10.15 6.37 21.27
CA VAL A 226 -10.54 7.77 20.99
C VAL A 226 -11.99 7.88 20.52
N SER A 227 -12.58 6.81 19.96
CA SER A 227 -13.99 6.80 19.55
C SER A 227 -14.98 6.74 20.72
N GLY A 228 -14.55 6.29 21.90
CA GLY A 228 -15.45 5.97 23.02
C GLY A 228 -16.33 4.74 22.79
N MET A 229 -16.09 3.97 21.71
CA MET A 229 -16.86 2.78 21.35
C MET A 229 -15.99 1.53 21.54
N SER A 230 -16.29 0.73 22.57
CA SER A 230 -15.58 -0.51 22.87
C SER A 230 -15.64 -1.52 21.71
N LEU A 231 -16.76 -1.56 20.98
CA LEU A 231 -16.94 -2.46 19.85
C LEU A 231 -15.98 -2.14 18.70
N LEU A 232 -15.61 -0.87 18.49
CA LEU A 232 -14.63 -0.48 17.47
C LEU A 232 -13.22 -0.98 17.81
N VAL A 233 -12.85 -0.91 19.09
CA VAL A 233 -11.56 -1.45 19.56
C VAL A 233 -11.49 -2.96 19.32
N LEU A 234 -12.57 -3.68 19.61
CA LEU A 234 -12.68 -5.12 19.34
C LEU A 234 -12.67 -5.41 17.83
N ALA A 235 -13.42 -4.66 17.03
CA ALA A 235 -13.48 -4.81 15.57
C ALA A 235 -12.14 -4.51 14.89
N ALA A 236 -11.34 -3.61 15.44
CA ALA A 236 -10.00 -3.31 14.92
C ALA A 236 -9.01 -4.49 15.07
N VAL A 237 -9.24 -5.44 15.99
CA VAL A 237 -8.36 -6.61 16.16
C VAL A 237 -8.32 -7.50 14.90
N PRO A 238 -9.45 -8.06 14.40
CA PRO A 238 -9.44 -8.85 13.18
C PRO A 238 -9.02 -8.02 11.96
N VAL A 239 -9.37 -6.73 11.90
CA VAL A 239 -8.88 -5.82 10.83
C VAL A 239 -7.37 -5.75 10.81
N GLY A 240 -6.76 -5.49 11.98
CA GLY A 240 -5.32 -5.43 12.14
C GLY A 240 -4.61 -6.74 11.79
N LEU A 241 -5.19 -7.87 12.19
CA LEU A 241 -4.60 -9.20 11.94
C LEU A 241 -4.67 -9.58 10.46
N VAL A 242 -5.83 -9.47 9.83
CA VAL A 242 -6.02 -9.89 8.44
C VAL A 242 -5.25 -8.97 7.50
N LEU A 243 -5.38 -7.66 7.63
CA LEU A 243 -4.63 -6.72 6.79
C LEU A 243 -3.13 -6.77 7.09
N GLY A 244 -2.75 -6.96 8.35
CA GLY A 244 -1.37 -7.22 8.74
C GLY A 244 -0.77 -8.43 8.03
N PHE A 245 -1.53 -9.52 7.92
CA PHE A 245 -1.15 -10.71 7.20
C PHE A 245 -1.07 -10.48 5.68
N VAL A 246 -2.05 -9.77 5.09
CA VAL A 246 -2.02 -9.42 3.66
C VAL A 246 -0.79 -8.57 3.34
N ALA A 247 -0.49 -7.54 4.15
CA ALA A 247 0.70 -6.72 3.97
C ALA A 247 2.02 -7.52 4.05
N GLU A 248 2.09 -8.47 4.99
CA GLU A 248 3.26 -9.34 5.15
C GLU A 248 3.48 -10.21 3.90
N LYS A 249 2.40 -10.81 3.36
CA LYS A 249 2.48 -11.77 2.23
C LYS A 249 2.52 -11.12 0.86
N ALA A 250 1.75 -10.05 0.66
CA ALA A 250 1.46 -9.46 -0.64
C ALA A 250 1.85 -7.98 -0.75
N GLY A 251 2.36 -7.36 0.32
CA GLY A 251 2.82 -5.96 0.34
C GLY A 251 1.75 -4.96 0.77
N VAL A 252 2.20 -3.75 1.10
CA VAL A 252 1.33 -2.68 1.66
C VAL A 252 0.25 -2.26 0.66
N ALA A 253 0.56 -2.22 -0.64
CA ALA A 253 -0.41 -1.85 -1.67
C ALA A 253 -1.56 -2.88 -1.77
N ALA A 254 -1.25 -4.18 -1.69
CA ALA A 254 -2.27 -5.23 -1.67
C ALA A 254 -3.16 -5.14 -0.43
N SER A 255 -2.58 -4.82 0.73
CA SER A 255 -3.34 -4.56 1.97
C SER A 255 -4.29 -3.38 1.81
N GLY A 256 -3.80 -2.25 1.27
CA GLY A 256 -4.59 -1.05 1.00
C GLY A 256 -5.78 -1.28 0.06
N LEU A 257 -5.56 -2.04 -1.01
CA LEU A 257 -6.64 -2.43 -1.92
C LEU A 257 -7.65 -3.35 -1.24
N GLY A 258 -7.20 -4.32 -0.43
CA GLY A 258 -8.07 -5.21 0.32
C GLY A 258 -8.90 -4.47 1.36
N HIS A 259 -8.29 -3.49 2.04
CA HIS A 259 -8.96 -2.61 2.97
C HIS A 259 -10.04 -1.79 2.25
N ALA A 260 -9.70 -1.11 1.16
CA ALA A 260 -10.68 -0.33 0.39
C ALA A 260 -11.84 -1.19 -0.12
N LEU A 261 -11.56 -2.38 -0.68
CA LEU A 261 -12.59 -3.31 -1.14
C LEU A 261 -13.51 -3.76 0.00
N TRP A 262 -12.95 -4.07 1.16
CA TRP A 262 -13.74 -4.42 2.33
C TRP A 262 -14.60 -3.24 2.81
N LEU A 263 -14.06 -2.01 2.86
CA LEU A 263 -14.84 -0.81 3.21
C LEU A 263 -16.03 -0.62 2.26
N TYR A 264 -15.83 -0.78 0.95
CA TYR A 264 -16.93 -0.74 -0.01
C TYR A 264 -17.97 -1.84 0.25
N ALA A 265 -17.52 -3.07 0.50
CA ALA A 265 -18.42 -4.18 0.75
C ALA A 265 -19.26 -3.93 2.02
N VAL A 266 -18.58 -3.60 3.12
CA VAL A 266 -19.15 -3.56 4.46
C VAL A 266 -19.96 -2.30 4.74
N LEU A 267 -19.75 -1.21 3.99
CA LEU A 267 -20.48 0.06 4.18
C LEU A 267 -21.48 0.37 3.06
N TYR A 268 -21.29 -0.18 1.86
CA TYR A 268 -22.09 0.17 0.67
C TYR A 268 -22.77 -1.01 0.01
N ALA A 269 -21.99 -2.01 -0.43
CA ALA A 269 -22.55 -3.08 -1.27
C ALA A 269 -23.48 -4.00 -0.48
N LEU A 270 -23.04 -4.42 0.71
CA LEU A 270 -23.76 -5.33 1.59
C LEU A 270 -23.53 -4.89 3.04
N PRO A 271 -24.12 -3.77 3.48
CA PRO A 271 -23.89 -3.28 4.83
C PRO A 271 -24.39 -4.30 5.86
N VAL A 272 -23.60 -4.54 6.92
CA VAL A 272 -23.91 -5.57 7.93
C VAL A 272 -25.33 -5.45 8.48
N PRO A 273 -25.83 -4.27 8.88
CA PRO A 273 -27.22 -4.13 9.35
C PRO A 273 -28.28 -4.58 8.33
N ALA A 274 -28.03 -4.41 7.03
CA ALA A 274 -28.97 -4.87 6.01
C ALA A 274 -28.97 -6.39 5.83
N VAL A 275 -27.86 -7.06 6.18
CA VAL A 275 -27.71 -8.52 6.01
C VAL A 275 -28.22 -9.29 7.21
N ILE A 276 -27.94 -8.82 8.43
CA ILE A 276 -28.28 -9.57 9.65
C ILE A 276 -29.51 -9.02 10.39
N GLY A 277 -30.16 -7.98 9.87
CA GLY A 277 -31.36 -7.32 10.42
C GLY A 277 -31.08 -6.63 11.73
#